data_AF-A0A2G4I6Y4-F1
#
_entry.id   AF-A0A2G4I6Y4-F1
#
_cell.length_a   1.000
_cell.length_b   1.000
_cell.length_c   1.000
_cell.angle_alpha   90.00
_cell.angle_beta   90.00
_cell.angle_gamma   90.00
#
_symmetry.space_group_name_H-M   'P 1'
#
loop_
_entity.id
_entity.type
_entity.pdbx_description
1 polymer ?
#
loop_
_entity_poly.entity_id
_entity_poly.type
_entity_poly.pdbx_seq_one_letter_code
_entity_poly.pdbx_strand_id
1 'polypeptide(L)'
;MAQTGVPFGEVAAVRDWMGIYTLVAQPEHAHPKRPIEGFACQRSEVSGRRLWGLFAAKFGTAEKCFAEHFVVNFCPLAFMDEGGRNVTPDKLGATEREKLFAICDEHLRQVAAATRAEWVIGVGDFAEKRAREALGEGGVRFGRILHPSPASPAANKGWASAAERQLRELGVWGDGS
;
A
#
# COMPACT_ATOMS: atom_id res chain seq x y z
N MET A 1 6.02 2.47 -5.50
CA MET A 1 4.98 3.49 -5.78
C MET A 1 5.55 4.74 -6.43
N ALA A 2 6.28 5.62 -5.74
CA ALA A 2 6.79 6.85 -6.38
C ALA A 2 7.65 6.58 -7.63
N GLN A 3 8.38 5.46 -7.65
CA GLN A 3 9.21 5.02 -8.77
C GLN A 3 8.46 4.21 -9.83
N THR A 4 7.36 3.54 -9.48
CA THR A 4 6.78 2.45 -10.29
C THR A 4 5.29 2.64 -10.61
N GLY A 5 4.63 3.62 -10.01
CA GLY A 5 3.17 3.77 -10.04
C GLY A 5 2.40 2.75 -9.18
N VAL A 6 3.01 1.62 -8.81
CA VAL A 6 2.33 0.52 -8.09
C VAL A 6 2.36 0.72 -6.57
N PRO A 7 1.25 0.53 -5.83
CA PRO A 7 1.22 0.52 -4.36
C PRO A 7 2.23 -0.46 -3.77
N PHE A 8 2.96 -0.06 -2.72
CA PHE A 8 4.08 -0.87 -2.19
C PHE A 8 5.09 -1.32 -3.28
N GLY A 9 5.15 -0.61 -4.41
CA GLY A 9 5.80 -1.09 -5.62
C GLY A 9 7.31 -0.99 -5.55
N GLU A 10 7.94 -1.99 -4.95
CA GLU A 10 9.35 -2.29 -5.05
C GLU A 10 9.67 -2.77 -6.48
N VAL A 11 10.78 -2.31 -7.06
CA VAL A 11 11.05 -2.44 -8.51
C VAL A 11 11.11 -3.90 -8.96
N ALA A 12 11.79 -4.78 -8.23
CA ALA A 12 11.94 -6.18 -8.62
C ALA A 12 10.59 -6.92 -8.51
N ALA A 13 9.82 -6.70 -7.46
CA ALA A 13 8.49 -7.28 -7.32
C ALA A 13 7.55 -6.85 -8.47
N VAL A 14 7.54 -5.56 -8.81
CA VAL A 14 6.67 -5.05 -9.88
C VAL A 14 7.12 -5.56 -11.25
N ARG A 15 8.42 -5.56 -11.54
CA ARG A 15 8.96 -5.99 -12.84
C ARG A 15 8.93 -7.50 -13.01
N ASP A 16 9.50 -8.22 -12.06
CA ASP A 16 9.84 -9.64 -12.22
C ASP A 16 8.68 -10.56 -11.81
N TRP A 17 7.85 -10.15 -10.85
CA TRP A 17 6.72 -10.96 -10.38
C TRP A 17 5.38 -10.52 -10.98
N MET A 18 5.10 -9.21 -11.04
CA MET A 18 3.87 -8.71 -11.67
C MET A 18 3.98 -8.53 -13.19
N GLY A 19 5.18 -8.61 -13.77
CA GLY A 19 5.39 -8.43 -15.21
C GLY A 19 5.13 -7.00 -15.71
N ILE A 20 5.10 -6.00 -14.82
CA ILE A 20 4.83 -4.61 -15.20
C ILE A 20 6.16 -3.89 -15.43
N TYR A 21 6.33 -3.35 -16.63
CA TYR A 21 7.45 -2.48 -16.97
C TYR A 21 6.99 -1.40 -17.95
N THR A 22 7.25 -0.14 -17.61
CA THR A 22 6.91 1.00 -18.46
C THR A 22 7.82 2.19 -18.18
N LEU A 23 7.83 3.15 -19.11
CA LEU A 23 8.52 4.42 -18.90
C LEU A 23 7.81 5.23 -17.83
N VAL A 24 8.57 5.75 -16.87
CA VAL A 24 8.07 6.63 -15.81
C VAL A 24 8.69 8.01 -16.01
N ALA A 25 7.84 9.00 -16.24
CA ALA A 25 8.28 10.39 -16.38
C ALA A 25 8.66 11.01 -15.03
N GLN A 26 9.53 12.01 -15.06
CA GLN A 26 9.82 12.83 -13.89
C GLN A 26 8.62 13.71 -13.55
N PRO A 27 8.39 14.03 -12.26
CA PRO A 27 7.52 15.13 -11.90
C PRO A 27 8.13 16.45 -12.38
N GLU A 28 7.29 17.45 -12.65
CA GLU A 28 7.70 18.79 -13.07
C GLU A 28 8.71 19.43 -12.10
N HIS A 29 8.54 19.16 -10.81
CA HIS A 29 9.41 19.64 -9.74
C HIS A 29 9.88 18.48 -8.86
N ALA A 30 11.01 17.87 -9.24
CA ALA A 30 11.66 16.84 -8.43
C ALA A 30 12.62 17.45 -7.40
N HIS A 31 12.50 17.03 -6.13
CA HIS A 31 13.51 17.36 -5.14
C HIS A 31 14.82 16.60 -5.46
N PRO A 32 16.01 17.24 -5.50
CA PRO A 32 17.26 16.60 -5.92
C PRO A 32 17.65 15.33 -5.13
N LYS A 33 17.29 15.27 -3.83
CA LYS A 33 17.51 14.08 -2.98
C LYS A 33 16.50 12.94 -3.17
N ARG A 34 15.51 13.12 -4.05
CA ARG A 34 14.39 12.18 -4.29
C ARG A 34 14.07 12.08 -5.79
N PRO A 35 15.05 11.74 -6.63
CA PRO A 35 14.81 11.57 -8.06
C PRO A 35 13.84 10.41 -8.33
N ILE A 36 13.05 10.52 -9.41
CA ILE A 36 12.19 9.44 -9.91
C ILE A 36 12.92 8.72 -11.04
N GLU A 37 13.68 7.68 -10.74
CA GLU A 37 14.47 6.91 -11.71
C GLU A 37 13.64 5.83 -12.42
N GLY A 38 12.35 5.71 -12.10
CA GLY A 38 11.49 4.71 -12.70
C GLY A 38 11.92 3.29 -12.30
N PHE A 39 11.86 2.38 -13.27
CA PHE A 39 12.34 1.00 -13.13
C PHE A 39 13.88 0.87 -13.14
N ALA A 40 14.62 1.96 -13.35
CA ALA A 40 16.08 1.97 -13.19
C ALA A 40 16.51 2.23 -11.74
N CYS A 41 15.58 2.56 -10.84
CA CYS A 41 15.89 2.82 -9.43
C CYS A 41 16.53 1.58 -8.78
N GLN A 42 17.75 1.75 -8.26
CA GLN A 42 18.51 0.66 -7.63
C GLN A 42 18.10 0.41 -6.17
N ARG A 43 17.29 1.30 -5.59
CA ARG A 43 16.85 1.18 -4.20
C ARG A 43 15.68 0.21 -4.10
N SER A 44 15.85 -0.81 -3.27
CA SER A 44 14.77 -1.73 -2.90
C SER A 44 13.98 -1.17 -1.72
N GLU A 45 12.71 -0.85 -1.96
CA GLU A 45 11.80 -0.36 -0.91
C GLU A 45 11.39 -1.53 0.00
N VAL A 46 11.85 -1.50 1.26
CA VAL A 46 11.77 -2.65 2.18
C VAL A 46 10.34 -3.07 2.47
N SER A 47 9.41 -2.12 2.60
CA SER A 47 8.01 -2.40 2.94
C SER A 47 7.34 -3.16 1.80
N GLY A 48 7.57 -2.71 0.57
CA GLY A 48 7.10 -3.33 -0.66
C GLY A 48 7.70 -4.69 -0.92
N ARG A 49 9.01 -4.85 -0.73
CA ARG A 49 9.66 -6.15 -0.81
C ARG A 49 9.06 -7.15 0.17
N ARG A 50 8.79 -6.73 1.41
CA ARG A 50 8.14 -7.57 2.43
C ARG A 50 6.72 -7.95 2.03
N LEU A 51 5.91 -6.98 1.63
CA LEU A 51 4.52 -7.20 1.25
C LEU A 51 4.43 -8.12 0.04
N TRP A 52 5.03 -7.74 -1.09
CA TRP A 52 4.93 -8.53 -2.31
C TRP A 52 5.68 -9.85 -2.22
N GLY A 53 6.74 -9.94 -1.42
CA GLY A 53 7.40 -11.21 -1.14
C GLY A 53 6.49 -12.22 -0.42
N LEU A 54 5.68 -11.77 0.54
CA LEU A 54 4.68 -12.64 1.19
C LEU A 54 3.63 -13.12 0.19
N PHE A 55 3.08 -12.21 -0.62
CA PHE A 55 2.04 -12.56 -1.59
C PHE A 55 2.59 -13.47 -2.70
N ALA A 56 3.81 -13.22 -3.18
CA ALA A 56 4.49 -14.11 -4.12
C ALA A 56 4.70 -15.51 -3.54
N ALA A 57 5.14 -15.61 -2.28
CA ALA A 57 5.30 -16.89 -1.60
C ALA A 57 3.97 -17.64 -1.40
N LYS A 58 2.88 -16.92 -1.11
CA LYS A 58 1.54 -17.47 -0.88
C LYS A 58 0.89 -17.97 -2.17
N PHE A 59 0.93 -17.17 -3.24
CA PHE A 59 0.15 -17.41 -4.46
C PHE A 59 0.97 -17.94 -5.64
N GLY A 60 2.30 -17.85 -5.57
CA GLY A 60 3.23 -18.20 -6.65
C GLY A 60 3.24 -17.16 -7.77
N THR A 61 2.10 -16.92 -8.41
CA THR A 61 1.95 -16.00 -9.56
C THR A 61 1.09 -14.80 -9.21
N ALA A 62 1.35 -13.65 -9.84
CA ALA A 62 0.57 -12.43 -9.66
C ALA A 62 -0.90 -12.63 -10.04
N GLU A 63 -1.20 -13.40 -11.09
CA GLU A 63 -2.57 -13.66 -11.57
C GLU A 63 -3.42 -14.36 -10.50
N LYS A 64 -2.86 -15.38 -9.84
CA LYS A 64 -3.52 -16.08 -8.73
C LYS A 64 -3.76 -15.17 -7.53
N CYS A 65 -2.82 -14.27 -7.23
CA CYS A 65 -2.99 -13.27 -6.18
C CYS A 65 -4.15 -12.31 -6.54
N PHE A 66 -4.07 -11.69 -7.72
CA PHE A 66 -4.98 -10.62 -8.13
C PHE A 66 -6.37 -11.10 -8.58
N ALA A 67 -6.58 -12.42 -8.70
CA ALA A 67 -7.91 -13.00 -8.86
C ALA A 67 -8.86 -12.61 -7.71
N GLU A 68 -8.34 -12.53 -6.48
CA GLU A 68 -9.14 -12.28 -5.26
C GLU A 68 -8.60 -11.12 -4.40
N HIS A 69 -7.47 -10.52 -4.77
CA HIS A 69 -6.85 -9.44 -4.00
C HIS A 69 -6.60 -8.20 -4.86
N PHE A 70 -6.81 -7.03 -4.27
CA PHE A 70 -6.46 -5.75 -4.88
C PHE A 70 -5.79 -4.86 -3.82
N VAL A 71 -4.71 -4.18 -4.21
CA VAL A 71 -3.96 -3.31 -3.29
C VAL A 71 -4.01 -1.88 -3.83
N VAL A 72 -4.43 -0.95 -2.97
CA VAL A 72 -4.52 0.48 -3.27
C VAL A 72 -3.98 1.29 -2.10
N ASN A 73 -3.43 2.46 -2.38
CA ASN A 73 -3.12 3.42 -1.34
C ASN A 73 -4.33 4.32 -1.09
N PHE A 74 -4.63 4.59 0.18
CA PHE A 74 -5.65 5.56 0.53
C PHE A 74 -5.39 6.94 -0.10
N CYS A 75 -4.15 7.42 -0.02
CA CYS A 75 -3.73 8.66 -0.65
C CYS A 75 -2.65 8.36 -1.70
N PRO A 76 -2.82 8.80 -2.96
CA PRO A 76 -1.83 8.54 -4.00
C PRO A 76 -0.65 9.54 -3.98
N LEU A 77 -0.71 10.58 -3.15
CA LEU A 77 0.29 11.65 -3.12
C LEU A 77 1.42 11.33 -2.12
N ALA A 78 2.63 11.69 -2.50
CA ALA A 78 3.80 11.69 -1.63
C ALA A 78 4.26 13.13 -1.40
N PHE A 79 4.29 13.57 -0.14
CA PHE A 79 4.69 14.92 0.22
C PHE A 79 6.13 14.93 0.74
N MET A 80 6.86 15.99 0.41
CA MET A 80 8.23 16.20 0.87
C MET A 80 8.38 17.61 1.44
N ASP A 81 9.20 17.75 2.48
CA ASP A 81 9.65 19.07 2.94
C ASP A 81 10.83 19.59 2.09
N GLU A 82 11.24 20.83 2.34
CA GLU A 82 12.38 21.48 1.68
C GLU A 82 13.70 20.71 1.83
N GLY A 83 13.83 19.87 2.86
CA GLY A 83 14.99 19.01 3.06
C GLY A 83 14.94 17.71 2.26
N GLY A 84 13.81 17.42 1.59
CA GLY A 84 13.51 16.18 0.87
C GLY A 84 13.04 15.05 1.79
N ARG A 85 12.70 15.32 3.04
CA ARG A 85 12.17 14.31 3.97
C ARG A 85 10.69 14.08 3.67
N ASN A 86 10.26 12.83 3.76
CA ASN A 86 8.86 12.46 3.57
C ASN A 86 7.98 13.07 4.67
N VAL A 87 6.93 13.79 4.25
CA VAL A 87 5.87 14.33 5.10
C VAL A 87 4.67 13.42 4.93
N THR A 88 4.25 12.80 6.03
CA THR A 88 3.04 11.96 6.04
C THR A 88 1.80 12.84 6.19
N PRO A 89 0.64 12.44 5.63
CA PRO A 89 -0.56 13.29 5.64
C PRO A 89 -1.02 13.77 7.03
N ASP A 90 -0.72 13.02 8.09
CA ASP A 90 -1.00 13.41 9.48
C ASP A 90 -0.24 14.68 9.92
N LYS A 91 0.87 15.01 9.26
CA LYS A 91 1.71 16.19 9.55
C LYS A 91 1.34 17.43 8.75
N LEU A 92 0.35 17.33 7.86
CA LEU A 92 -0.19 18.48 7.13
C LEU A 92 -1.04 19.35 8.05
N GLY A 93 -1.23 20.63 7.67
CA GLY A 93 -2.15 21.52 8.37
C GLY A 93 -3.57 20.94 8.40
N ALA A 94 -4.31 21.19 9.48
CA ALA A 94 -5.61 20.56 9.69
C ALA A 94 -6.57 20.73 8.51
N THR A 95 -6.71 21.96 7.99
CA THR A 95 -7.57 22.27 6.85
C THR A 95 -7.16 21.57 5.55
N GLU A 96 -5.85 21.49 5.27
CA GLU A 96 -5.35 20.80 4.07
C GLU A 96 -5.56 19.30 4.17
N ARG A 97 -5.28 18.74 5.36
CA ARG A 97 -5.48 17.33 5.65
C ARG A 97 -6.95 16.93 5.51
N GLU A 98 -7.88 17.71 6.06
CA GLU A 98 -9.32 17.45 5.95
C GLU A 98 -9.78 17.42 4.49
N LYS A 99 -9.36 18.41 3.68
CA LYS A 99 -9.68 18.45 2.25
C LYS A 99 -9.09 17.26 1.50
N LEU A 100 -7.82 16.94 1.74
CA LEU A 100 -7.15 15.78 1.14
C LEU A 100 -7.89 14.48 1.50
N PHE A 101 -8.22 14.31 2.76
CA PHE A 101 -8.87 13.10 3.27
C PHE A 101 -10.27 12.94 2.71
N ALA A 102 -11.06 14.00 2.58
CA ALA A 102 -12.37 13.93 1.95
C ALA A 102 -12.30 13.41 0.49
N ILE A 103 -11.29 13.85 -0.26
CA ILE A 103 -11.06 13.38 -1.65
C ILE A 103 -10.61 11.91 -1.65
N CYS A 104 -9.67 11.54 -0.76
CA CYS A 104 -9.19 10.18 -0.64
C CYS A 104 -10.27 9.20 -0.17
N ASP A 105 -11.18 9.64 0.70
CA ASP A 105 -12.33 8.84 1.16
C ASP A 105 -13.26 8.53 -0.01
N GLU A 106 -13.58 9.54 -0.82
CA GLU A 106 -14.41 9.35 -2.01
C GLU A 106 -13.75 8.40 -3.01
N HIS A 107 -12.44 8.54 -3.24
CA HIS A 107 -11.69 7.59 -4.04
C HIS A 107 -11.80 6.15 -3.48
N LEU A 108 -11.65 5.98 -2.16
CA LEU A 108 -11.74 4.66 -1.54
C LEU A 108 -13.15 4.06 -1.65
N ARG A 109 -14.22 4.86 -1.52
CA ARG A 109 -15.60 4.41 -1.78
C ARG A 109 -15.76 3.90 -3.20
N GLN A 110 -15.25 4.64 -4.18
CA GLN A 110 -15.32 4.24 -5.58
C GLN A 110 -14.54 2.94 -5.86
N VAL A 111 -13.34 2.80 -5.28
CA VAL A 111 -12.56 1.55 -5.39
C VAL A 111 -13.32 0.38 -4.78
N ALA A 112 -13.79 0.51 -3.54
CA ALA A 112 -14.51 -0.56 -2.84
C ALA A 112 -15.79 -0.99 -3.60
N ALA A 113 -16.53 -0.03 -4.16
CA ALA A 113 -17.70 -0.30 -4.98
C ALA A 113 -17.34 -1.01 -6.30
N ALA A 114 -16.28 -0.56 -6.99
CA ALA A 114 -15.84 -1.14 -8.26
C ALA A 114 -15.31 -2.57 -8.11
N THR A 115 -14.55 -2.84 -7.03
CA THR A 115 -14.03 -4.18 -6.74
C THR A 115 -15.06 -5.08 -6.06
N ARG A 116 -16.18 -4.52 -5.59
CA ARG A 116 -17.19 -5.22 -4.77
C ARG A 116 -16.56 -5.94 -3.58
N ALA A 117 -15.60 -5.29 -2.94
CA ALA A 117 -14.78 -5.90 -1.90
C ALA A 117 -15.63 -6.34 -0.70
N GLU A 118 -15.52 -7.61 -0.31
CA GLU A 118 -16.13 -8.09 0.94
C GLU A 118 -15.30 -7.72 2.17
N TRP A 119 -13.99 -7.56 1.98
CA TRP A 119 -13.01 -7.20 3.00
C TRP A 119 -12.18 -6.01 2.57
N VAL A 120 -11.96 -5.07 3.49
CA VAL A 120 -10.94 -4.03 3.37
C VAL A 120 -9.96 -4.17 4.52
N ILE A 121 -8.70 -4.49 4.18
CA ILE A 121 -7.64 -4.74 5.15
C ILE A 121 -6.69 -3.55 5.20
N GLY A 122 -6.68 -2.84 6.32
CA GLY A 122 -5.73 -1.77 6.57
C GLY A 122 -4.32 -2.33 6.76
N VAL A 123 -3.37 -1.89 5.92
CA VAL A 123 -1.94 -2.14 6.15
C VAL A 123 -1.43 -1.09 7.14
N GLY A 124 -1.55 -1.40 8.43
CA GLY A 124 -1.29 -0.48 9.53
C GLY A 124 -2.53 0.26 10.05
N ASP A 125 -2.37 0.90 11.21
CA ASP A 125 -3.45 1.53 11.99
C ASP A 125 -4.14 2.68 11.24
N PHE A 126 -3.36 3.56 10.60
CA PHE A 126 -3.88 4.69 9.84
C PHE A 126 -4.81 4.22 8.71
N ALA A 127 -4.38 3.21 7.94
CA ALA A 127 -5.15 2.72 6.80
C ALA A 127 -6.48 2.07 7.23
N GLU A 128 -6.48 1.30 8.33
CA GLU A 128 -7.72 0.72 8.87
C GLU A 128 -8.70 1.80 9.31
N LYS A 129 -8.22 2.80 10.07
CA LYS A 129 -9.07 3.90 10.56
C LYS A 129 -9.69 4.69 9.41
N ARG A 130 -8.89 5.04 8.40
CA ARG A 130 -9.39 5.74 7.21
C ARG A 130 -10.40 4.91 6.43
N ALA A 131 -10.17 3.60 6.29
CA ALA A 131 -11.13 2.73 5.62
C ALA A 131 -12.49 2.69 6.33
N ARG A 132 -12.49 2.53 7.67
CA ARG A 132 -13.71 2.54 8.47
C ARG A 132 -14.46 3.87 8.38
N GLU A 133 -13.73 4.98 8.43
CA GLU A 133 -14.31 6.31 8.32
C GLU A 133 -14.91 6.58 6.94
N ALA A 134 -14.22 6.18 5.86
CA ALA A 134 -14.66 6.42 4.49
C ALA A 134 -15.87 5.57 4.08
N LEU A 135 -15.90 4.30 4.52
CA LEU A 135 -16.86 3.30 4.06
C LEU A 135 -18.02 3.05 5.05
N GLY A 136 -17.88 3.46 6.32
CA GLY A 136 -18.88 3.23 7.36
C GLY A 136 -19.03 1.75 7.74
N GLU A 137 -20.05 1.42 8.54
CA GLU A 137 -20.26 0.06 9.08
C GLU A 137 -21.18 -0.83 8.22
N GLY A 138 -21.48 -0.43 6.98
CA GLY A 138 -22.42 -1.15 6.10
C GLY A 138 -21.75 -1.79 4.89
N GLY A 139 -21.88 -3.11 4.74
CA GLY A 139 -21.60 -3.82 3.48
C GLY A 139 -20.15 -4.30 3.25
N VAL A 140 -19.20 -3.92 4.09
CA VAL A 140 -17.79 -4.34 4.00
C VAL A 140 -17.26 -4.75 5.38
N ARG A 141 -16.46 -5.82 5.44
CA ARG A 141 -15.75 -6.23 6.66
C ARG A 141 -14.38 -5.57 6.72
N PHE A 142 -13.96 -5.17 7.92
CA PHE A 142 -12.67 -4.51 8.12
C PHE A 142 -11.72 -5.37 8.92
N GLY A 143 -10.46 -5.37 8.50
CA GLY A 143 -9.37 -5.97 9.25
C GLY A 143 -8.12 -5.11 9.19
N ARG A 144 -7.09 -5.51 9.93
CA ARG A 144 -5.79 -4.84 9.92
C ARG A 144 -4.67 -5.85 10.00
N ILE A 145 -3.65 -5.63 9.19
CA ILE A 145 -2.34 -6.28 9.35
C ILE A 145 -1.31 -5.26 9.79
N LEU A 146 -0.23 -5.76 10.39
CA LEU A 146 0.92 -4.95 10.74
C LEU A 146 1.47 -4.24 9.49
N HIS A 147 1.93 -2.99 9.60
CA HIS A 147 2.60 -2.32 8.49
C HIS A 147 4.03 -2.88 8.29
N PRO A 148 4.48 -3.17 7.05
CA PRO A 148 5.80 -3.76 6.78
C PRO A 148 7.01 -2.84 6.96
N SER A 149 6.82 -1.64 7.53
CA SER A 149 7.86 -0.61 7.54
C SER A 149 9.02 -1.01 8.46
N PRO A 150 10.28 -0.75 8.07
CA PRO A 150 11.44 -0.98 8.95
C PRO A 150 11.42 -0.11 10.21
N ALA A 151 10.61 0.96 10.25
CA ALA A 151 10.43 1.78 11.44
C ALA A 151 9.66 1.06 12.58
N SER A 152 9.00 -0.07 12.29
CA SER A 152 8.30 -0.87 13.30
C SER A 152 9.21 -1.99 13.84
N PRO A 153 9.56 -1.99 15.14
CA PRO A 153 10.32 -3.08 15.75
C PRO A 153 9.64 -4.44 15.60
N ALA A 154 8.30 -4.47 15.63
CA ALA A 154 7.53 -5.69 15.44
C ALA A 154 7.69 -6.25 14.01
N ALA A 155 7.70 -5.38 12.99
CA ALA A 155 7.88 -5.82 11.60
C ALA A 155 9.28 -6.41 11.36
N ASN A 156 10.29 -5.93 12.11
CA ASN A 156 11.65 -6.42 12.00
C ASN A 156 11.87 -7.81 12.64
N LYS A 157 10.93 -8.30 13.46
CA LYS A 157 10.98 -9.64 14.09
C LYS A 157 10.37 -10.76 13.22
N GLY A 158 9.92 -10.45 12.01
CA GLY A 158 9.27 -11.41 11.10
C GLY A 158 7.90 -10.93 10.65
N TRP A 159 7.87 -9.89 9.79
CA TRP A 159 6.63 -9.30 9.31
C TRP A 159 5.73 -10.29 8.55
N ALA A 160 6.30 -11.10 7.66
CA ALA A 160 5.53 -12.00 6.80
C ALA A 160 4.68 -12.99 7.61
N SER A 161 5.30 -13.68 8.57
CA SER A 161 4.60 -14.61 9.47
C SER A 161 3.57 -13.91 10.36
N ALA A 162 3.81 -12.66 10.77
CA ALA A 162 2.85 -11.89 11.55
C ALA A 162 1.62 -11.51 10.71
N ALA A 163 1.84 -10.99 9.50
CA ALA A 163 0.76 -10.61 8.59
C ALA A 163 -0.06 -11.82 8.14
N GLU A 164 0.58 -12.94 7.80
CA GLU A 164 -0.12 -14.18 7.45
C GLU A 164 -1.01 -14.67 8.59
N ARG A 165 -0.49 -14.72 9.83
CA ARG A 165 -1.29 -15.11 10.99
C ARG A 165 -2.49 -14.19 11.18
N GLN A 166 -2.30 -12.87 11.06
CA GLN A 166 -3.39 -11.90 11.19
C GLN A 166 -4.48 -12.09 10.11
N LEU A 167 -4.09 -12.37 8.86
CA LEU A 167 -5.04 -12.64 7.77
C LEU A 167 -5.83 -13.93 7.99
N ARG A 168 -5.20 -14.96 8.56
CA ARG A 168 -5.85 -16.22 8.95
C ARG A 168 -6.79 -16.04 10.14
N GLU A 169 -6.38 -15.31 11.17
CA GLU A 169 -7.21 -14.98 12.33
C GLU A 169 -8.47 -14.19 11.93
N LEU A 170 -8.36 -13.33 10.91
CA LEU A 170 -9.50 -12.61 10.32
C LEU A 170 -10.41 -13.50 9.44
N GLY A 171 -9.97 -14.72 9.12
CA GLY A 171 -10.66 -15.62 8.19
C GLY A 171 -10.58 -15.17 6.73
N VAL A 172 -9.66 -14.26 6.39
CA VAL A 172 -9.43 -13.80 5.00
C VAL A 172 -8.64 -14.85 4.21
N TRP A 173 -7.67 -15.49 4.86
CA TRP A 173 -6.88 -16.57 4.28
C TRP A 173 -7.21 -17.90 4.96
N GLY A 174 -7.52 -18.93 4.16
CA GLY A 174 -7.80 -20.30 4.63
C GLY A 174 -6.67 -21.28 4.31
N ASP A 175 -6.77 -22.50 4.86
CA ASP A 175 -5.77 -23.58 4.72
C ASP A 175 -5.67 -24.21 3.31
N GLY A 176 -6.41 -23.69 2.33
CA GLY A 176 -6.32 -24.05 0.91
C GLY A 176 -6.39 -22.86 -0.06
N SER A 177 -6.33 -21.63 0.46
CA SER A 177 -6.08 -20.41 -0.36
C SER A 177 -4.62 -20.32 -0.78
#